data_AF-J3F1W5-F1
#
_entry.id   AF-J3F1W5-F1
#
_cell.length_a   1.000
_cell.length_b   1.000
_cell.length_c   1.000
_cell.angle_alpha   90.00
_cell.angle_beta   90.00
_cell.angle_gamma   90.00
#
_symmetry.space_group_name_H-M   'P 1'
#
loop_
_entity.id
_entity.type
_entity.pdbx_description
1 polymer ?
#
loop_
_entity_poly.entity_id
_entity_poly.type
_entity_poly.pdbx_seq_one_letter_code
_entity_poly.pdbx_strand_id
1 'polypeptide(L)'
;MYIGELGLDGSVHSVRGILPSVQAAVAAGVREIVVGQEAAAEAELVPDARVSAISHIGQLVERYGGRLSEGVAAAVEQISEAGRDAPAVLARDDEPPDLADVVGQAEARQALEVAAAGGHHLIMVGPPGTGKTMLAERLPSILPPLEQSDAVTVTSIHSVAGTFNPAHGLITRPPLRAPHHTATRAAVVGGGSGLPRPGDV
;
A
#
# COMPACT_ATOMS: atom_id res chain seq x y z
N MET A 1 -19.55 2.58 -6.73
CA MET A 1 -18.83 3.66 -6.02
C MET A 1 -17.94 4.38 -7.01
N TYR A 2 -17.80 5.70 -6.88
CA TYR A 2 -16.83 6.49 -7.64
C TYR A 2 -15.87 7.13 -6.65
N ILE A 3 -14.57 7.08 -6.92
CA ILE A 3 -13.55 7.71 -6.08
C ILE A 3 -12.41 8.25 -6.93
N GLY A 4 -12.07 9.50 -6.69
CA GLY A 4 -11.05 10.24 -7.43
C GLY A 4 -11.20 11.75 -7.20
N GLU A 5 -10.19 12.50 -7.61
CA GLU A 5 -10.20 13.96 -7.61
C GLU A 5 -10.46 14.46 -9.02
N LEU A 6 -11.37 15.45 -9.16
CA LEU A 6 -11.76 15.99 -10.46
C LEU A 6 -11.03 17.31 -10.74
N GLY A 7 -10.25 17.33 -11.80
CA GLY A 7 -9.65 18.55 -12.34
C GLY A 7 -10.69 19.45 -13.00
N LEU A 8 -10.41 20.76 -13.04
CA LEU A 8 -11.28 21.74 -13.71
C LEU A 8 -11.35 21.52 -15.24
N ASP A 9 -10.34 20.88 -15.80
CA ASP A 9 -10.28 20.44 -17.19
C ASP A 9 -11.04 19.12 -17.44
N GLY A 10 -11.60 18.50 -16.39
CA GLY A 10 -12.32 17.24 -16.44
C GLY A 10 -11.46 15.99 -16.25
N SER A 11 -10.14 16.15 -16.07
CA SER A 11 -9.23 15.05 -15.71
C SER A 11 -9.61 14.40 -14.38
N VAL A 12 -9.36 13.11 -14.24
CA VAL A 12 -9.63 12.34 -13.01
C VAL A 12 -8.33 11.81 -12.43
N HIS A 13 -7.95 12.34 -11.28
CA HIS A 13 -6.74 11.97 -10.55
C HIS A 13 -7.03 10.98 -9.43
N SER A 14 -6.01 10.19 -9.07
CA SER A 14 -6.07 9.30 -7.91
C SER A 14 -6.12 10.09 -6.59
N VAL A 15 -6.66 9.46 -5.55
CA VAL A 15 -6.62 9.95 -4.16
C VAL A 15 -5.91 8.93 -3.28
N ARG A 16 -5.49 9.33 -2.07
CA ARG A 16 -4.93 8.38 -1.11
C ARG A 16 -6.01 7.48 -0.53
N GLY A 17 -5.63 6.27 -0.12
CA GLY A 17 -6.57 5.36 0.54
C GLY A 17 -7.55 4.68 -0.42
N ILE A 18 -7.19 4.45 -1.68
CA ILE A 18 -8.05 3.74 -2.64
C ILE A 18 -8.35 2.34 -2.13
N LEU A 19 -7.33 1.57 -1.77
CA LEU A 19 -7.49 0.18 -1.32
C LEU A 19 -8.45 0.04 -0.13
N PRO A 20 -8.29 0.77 1.00
CA PRO A 20 -9.24 0.66 2.10
C PRO A 20 -10.63 1.20 1.77
N SER A 21 -10.73 2.21 0.89
CA SER A 21 -12.03 2.74 0.46
C SER A 21 -12.81 1.72 -0.37
N VAL A 22 -12.13 1.04 -1.29
CA VAL A 22 -12.70 -0.03 -2.11
C VAL A 22 -13.04 -1.24 -1.24
N GLN A 23 -12.17 -1.62 -0.31
CA GLN A 23 -12.44 -2.70 0.64
C GLN A 23 -13.71 -2.42 1.46
N ALA A 24 -13.88 -1.21 1.98
CA ALA A 24 -15.07 -0.80 2.71
C ALA A 24 -16.34 -0.84 1.84
N ALA A 25 -16.23 -0.42 0.58
CA ALA A 25 -17.34 -0.46 -0.37
C ALA A 25 -17.80 -1.88 -0.69
N VAL A 26 -16.86 -2.77 -0.97
CA VAL A 26 -17.13 -4.19 -1.24
C VAL A 26 -17.76 -4.85 -0.01
N ALA A 27 -17.25 -4.59 1.20
CA ALA A 27 -17.83 -5.08 2.44
C ALA A 27 -19.26 -4.57 2.68
N ALA A 28 -19.59 -3.37 2.20
CA ALA A 28 -20.94 -2.81 2.20
C ALA A 28 -21.83 -3.32 1.05
N GLY A 29 -21.34 -4.25 0.21
CA GLY A 29 -22.08 -4.82 -0.92
C GLY A 29 -21.96 -4.05 -2.23
N VAL A 30 -21.15 -2.99 -2.29
CA VAL A 30 -20.91 -2.19 -3.50
C VAL A 30 -19.68 -2.72 -4.23
N ARG A 31 -19.89 -3.52 -5.27
CA ARG A 31 -18.80 -4.17 -6.03
C ARG A 31 -18.38 -3.43 -7.30
N GLU A 32 -19.26 -2.60 -7.87
CA GLU A 32 -18.94 -1.80 -9.05
C GLU A 32 -18.18 -0.53 -8.61
N ILE A 33 -16.92 -0.43 -8.99
CA ILE A 33 -16.00 0.62 -8.55
C ILE A 33 -15.47 1.37 -9.77
N VAL A 34 -15.54 2.69 -9.73
CA VAL A 34 -14.92 3.56 -10.72
C VAL A 34 -13.84 4.39 -10.04
N VAL A 35 -12.64 4.35 -10.60
CA VAL A 35 -11.47 5.07 -10.10
C VAL A 35 -10.75 5.83 -11.23
N GLY A 36 -9.91 6.79 -10.85
CA GLY A 36 -8.93 7.37 -11.77
C GLY A 36 -7.96 6.31 -12.32
N GLN A 37 -7.45 6.48 -13.54
CA GLN A 37 -6.58 5.50 -14.21
C GLN A 37 -5.36 5.08 -13.37
N GLU A 38 -4.76 6.03 -12.65
CA GLU A 38 -3.62 5.81 -11.75
C GLU A 38 -3.94 4.89 -10.56
N ALA A 39 -5.22 4.83 -10.14
CA ALA A 39 -5.69 4.06 -9.00
C ALA A 39 -6.16 2.65 -9.36
N ALA A 40 -6.20 2.31 -10.66
CA ALA A 40 -6.77 1.04 -11.14
C ALA A 40 -6.07 -0.17 -10.51
N ALA A 41 -4.74 -0.21 -10.61
CA ALA A 41 -3.93 -1.30 -10.07
C ALA A 41 -4.13 -1.50 -8.56
N GLU A 42 -4.29 -0.40 -7.81
CA GLU A 42 -4.54 -0.48 -6.36
C GLU A 42 -5.95 -0.99 -6.04
N ALA A 43 -6.97 -0.49 -6.74
CA ALA A 43 -8.35 -0.90 -6.56
C ALA A 43 -8.56 -2.39 -6.90
N GLU A 44 -7.85 -2.90 -7.91
CA GLU A 44 -7.91 -4.29 -8.35
C GLU A 44 -7.32 -5.29 -7.33
N LEU A 45 -6.54 -4.82 -6.35
CA LEU A 45 -6.03 -5.66 -5.26
C LEU A 45 -7.13 -6.09 -4.28
N VAL A 46 -8.30 -5.45 -4.30
CA VAL A 46 -9.41 -5.80 -3.42
C VAL A 46 -10.22 -6.95 -4.03
N PRO A 47 -10.34 -8.10 -3.35
CA PRO A 47 -11.18 -9.20 -3.81
C PRO A 47 -12.63 -8.76 -4.05
N ASP A 48 -13.28 -9.34 -5.05
CA ASP A 48 -14.67 -9.05 -5.48
C ASP A 48 -14.95 -7.64 -6.03
N ALA A 49 -13.96 -6.75 -6.08
CA ALA A 49 -14.10 -5.45 -6.74
C ALA A 49 -14.14 -5.61 -8.27
N ARG A 50 -15.12 -4.97 -8.91
CA ARG A 50 -15.21 -4.82 -10.36
C ARG A 50 -14.81 -3.40 -10.71
N VAL A 51 -13.54 -3.25 -11.08
CA VAL A 51 -12.91 -1.94 -11.26
C VAL A 51 -13.08 -1.48 -12.71
N SER A 52 -13.48 -0.22 -12.86
CA SER A 52 -13.41 0.52 -14.11
C SER A 52 -12.57 1.76 -13.90
N ALA A 53 -11.53 1.90 -14.69
CA ALA A 53 -10.68 3.07 -14.70
C ALA A 53 -11.22 4.15 -15.68
N ILE A 54 -11.04 5.42 -15.33
CA ILE A 54 -11.27 6.57 -16.21
C ILE A 54 -10.12 7.58 -16.04
N SER A 55 -9.77 8.28 -17.12
CA SER A 55 -8.81 9.40 -17.11
C SER A 55 -9.52 10.75 -17.18
N HIS A 56 -10.78 10.77 -17.65
CA HIS A 56 -11.55 12.00 -17.81
C HIS A 56 -13.05 11.76 -17.54
N ILE A 57 -13.72 12.71 -16.89
CA ILE A 57 -15.13 12.59 -16.48
C ILE A 57 -16.10 12.41 -17.66
N GLY A 58 -15.73 12.94 -18.83
CA GLY A 58 -16.46 12.75 -20.09
C GLY A 58 -16.71 11.28 -20.44
N GLN A 59 -15.82 10.37 -20.07
CA GLN A 59 -16.00 8.93 -20.28
C GLN A 59 -17.20 8.37 -19.49
N LEU A 60 -17.51 8.95 -18.32
CA LEU A 60 -18.72 8.61 -17.58
C LEU A 60 -19.97 9.21 -18.20
N VAL A 61 -19.88 10.44 -18.73
CA VAL A 61 -20.99 11.09 -19.43
C VAL A 61 -21.44 10.23 -20.60
N GLU A 62 -20.52 9.80 -21.45
CA GLU A 62 -20.83 8.91 -22.58
C GLU A 62 -21.35 7.55 -22.12
N ARG A 63 -20.72 6.95 -21.10
CA ARG A 63 -21.17 5.67 -20.52
C ARG A 63 -22.61 5.71 -20.04
N TYR A 64 -23.07 6.85 -19.51
CA TYR A 64 -24.44 7.04 -19.06
C TYR A 64 -25.39 7.57 -20.15
N GLY A 65 -24.97 7.56 -21.41
CA GLY A 65 -25.80 7.94 -22.56
C GLY A 65 -25.86 9.45 -22.84
N GLY A 66 -25.00 10.23 -22.20
CA GLY A 66 -24.79 11.63 -22.52
C GLY A 66 -24.05 11.82 -23.84
N ARG A 67 -24.13 13.02 -24.42
CA ARG A 67 -23.41 13.39 -25.64
C ARG A 67 -22.41 14.49 -25.34
N LEU A 68 -21.15 14.25 -25.68
CA LEU A 68 -20.10 15.26 -25.60
C LEU A 68 -20.14 16.16 -26.83
N SER A 69 -19.72 17.41 -26.67
CA SER A 69 -19.40 18.25 -27.82
C SER A 69 -18.09 17.78 -28.46
N GLU A 70 -17.90 18.07 -29.73
CA GLU A 70 -16.71 17.67 -30.50
C GLU A 70 -15.40 18.11 -29.82
N GLY A 71 -15.37 19.34 -29.28
CA GLY A 71 -14.20 19.85 -28.54
C GLY A 71 -13.91 19.10 -27.23
N VAL A 72 -14.94 18.61 -26.53
CA VAL A 72 -14.75 17.84 -25.29
C VAL A 72 -14.38 16.40 -25.60
N ALA A 73 -14.94 15.81 -26.65
CA ALA A 73 -14.54 14.48 -27.12
C ALA A 73 -13.05 14.44 -27.51
N ALA A 74 -12.56 15.45 -28.23
CA ALA A 74 -11.14 15.58 -28.55
C ALA A 74 -10.25 15.72 -27.30
N ALA A 75 -10.70 16.46 -26.28
CA ALA A 75 -9.96 16.58 -25.01
C ALA A 75 -9.92 15.26 -24.24
N VAL A 76 -11.02 14.50 -24.22
CA VAL A 76 -11.08 13.15 -23.62
C VAL A 76 -10.07 12.22 -24.27
N GLU A 77 -10.01 12.20 -25.62
CA GLU A 77 -9.06 11.36 -26.36
C GLU A 77 -7.61 11.72 -26.01
N GLN A 78 -7.25 13.00 -26.07
CA GLN A 78 -5.89 13.47 -25.77
C GLN A 78 -5.43 13.13 -24.35
N ILE A 79 -6.29 13.35 -23.35
CA ILE A 79 -5.97 13.06 -21.94
C ILE A 79 -5.90 11.55 -21.70
N SER A 80 -6.77 10.78 -22.35
CA SER A 80 -6.76 9.31 -22.25
C SER A 80 -5.52 8.69 -22.89
N GLU A 81 -4.98 9.28 -23.95
CA GLU A 81 -3.74 8.83 -24.58
C GLU A 81 -2.52 9.17 -23.71
N ALA A 82 -2.45 10.39 -23.17
CA ALA A 82 -1.37 10.81 -22.27
C ALA A 82 -1.29 9.97 -20.99
N GLY A 83 -2.43 9.51 -20.46
CA GLY A 83 -2.50 8.65 -19.28
C GLY A 83 -2.02 7.21 -19.47
N ARG A 84 -1.79 6.74 -20.71
CA ARG A 84 -1.31 5.37 -20.99
C ARG A 84 0.21 5.22 -20.87
N ASP A 85 0.95 6.31 -20.96
CA ASP A 85 2.42 6.32 -20.99
C ASP A 85 3.06 6.61 -19.62
N ALA A 86 2.32 6.48 -18.52
CA ALA A 86 2.91 6.58 -17.19
C ALA A 86 3.99 5.50 -17.03
N PRO A 87 5.27 5.87 -16.82
CA PRO A 87 6.34 4.89 -16.73
C PRO A 87 6.05 3.95 -15.56
N ALA A 88 6.05 2.64 -15.84
CA ALA A 88 6.10 1.62 -14.80
C ALA A 88 7.38 1.88 -13.99
N VAL A 89 7.22 2.46 -12.80
CA VAL A 89 8.34 2.68 -11.89
C VAL A 89 8.81 1.30 -11.44
N LEU A 90 9.84 0.80 -12.13
CA LEU A 90 10.63 -0.34 -11.68
C LEU A 90 11.46 0.15 -10.48
N ALA A 91 10.85 0.11 -9.30
CA ALA A 91 11.57 0.29 -8.05
C ALA A 91 11.90 -1.10 -7.49
N ARG A 92 13.13 -1.24 -7.02
CA ARG A 92 13.64 -2.47 -6.41
C ARG A 92 12.95 -2.67 -5.07
N ASP A 93 12.39 -3.85 -4.84
CA ASP A 93 12.20 -4.33 -3.48
C ASP A 93 13.60 -4.47 -2.88
N ASP A 94 13.95 -3.60 -1.92
CA ASP A 94 15.13 -3.85 -1.09
C ASP A 94 14.79 -5.10 -0.25
N GLU A 95 15.25 -6.25 -0.72
CA GLU A 95 15.12 -7.51 -0.02
C GLU A 95 15.78 -7.36 1.36
N PRO A 96 15.06 -7.68 2.46
CA PRO A 96 15.61 -7.52 3.79
C PRO A 96 16.87 -8.38 3.93
N PRO A 97 17.83 -7.96 4.76
CA PRO A 97 19.01 -8.78 5.02
C PRO A 97 18.61 -10.16 5.53
N ASP A 98 19.35 -11.19 5.14
CA ASP A 98 19.05 -12.58 5.48
C ASP A 98 19.66 -12.98 6.83
N LEU A 99 18.92 -13.77 7.62
CA LEU A 99 19.44 -14.41 8.83
C LEU A 99 20.58 -15.39 8.53
N ALA A 100 20.60 -15.99 7.34
CA ALA A 100 21.66 -16.91 6.89
C ALA A 100 23.04 -16.24 6.86
N ASP A 101 23.10 -14.92 6.66
CA ASP A 101 24.36 -14.15 6.64
C ASP A 101 24.99 -13.96 8.03
N VAL A 102 24.27 -14.32 9.10
CA VAL A 102 24.76 -14.12 10.48
C VAL A 102 25.76 -15.19 10.85
N VAL A 103 27.02 -14.78 11.00
CA VAL A 103 28.10 -15.64 11.49
C VAL A 103 28.06 -15.74 13.02
N GLY A 104 27.97 -16.96 13.55
CA GLY A 104 27.89 -17.21 14.99
C GLY A 104 26.50 -16.96 15.58
N GLN A 105 26.40 -16.74 16.89
CA GLN A 105 25.13 -16.47 17.61
C GLN A 105 24.04 -17.54 17.45
N ALA A 106 24.42 -18.83 17.52
CA ALA A 106 23.51 -19.96 17.29
C ALA A 106 22.23 -19.89 18.15
N GLU A 107 22.36 -19.59 19.44
CA GLU A 107 21.22 -19.46 20.36
C GLU A 107 20.26 -18.33 19.95
N ALA A 108 20.79 -17.18 19.51
CA ALA A 108 19.97 -16.05 19.09
C ALA A 108 19.26 -16.30 17.75
N ARG A 109 19.95 -16.95 16.79
CA ARG A 109 19.33 -17.36 15.52
C ARG A 109 18.21 -18.38 15.77
N GLN A 110 18.45 -19.38 16.61
CA GLN A 110 17.43 -20.36 16.98
C GLN A 110 16.22 -19.69 17.67
N ALA A 111 16.46 -18.71 18.55
CA ALA A 111 15.38 -17.95 19.18
C ALA A 111 14.53 -17.17 18.16
N LEU A 112 15.17 -16.56 17.15
CA LEU A 112 14.48 -15.89 16.04
C LEU A 112 13.66 -16.88 15.21
N GLU A 113 14.21 -18.04 14.86
CA GLU A 113 13.50 -19.09 14.11
C GLU A 113 12.26 -19.59 14.87
N VAL A 114 12.41 -19.88 16.17
CA VAL A 114 11.28 -20.29 17.02
C VAL A 114 10.23 -19.18 17.13
N ALA A 115 10.66 -17.93 17.29
CA ALA A 115 9.75 -16.80 17.36
C ALA A 115 9.00 -16.57 16.04
N ALA A 116 9.69 -16.69 14.90
CA ALA A 116 9.10 -16.54 13.58
C ALA A 116 8.10 -17.66 13.25
N ALA A 117 8.47 -18.92 13.53
CA ALA A 117 7.61 -20.07 13.29
C ALA A 117 6.37 -20.09 14.20
N GLY A 118 6.52 -19.66 15.46
CA GLY A 118 5.46 -19.68 16.47
C GLY A 118 4.66 -18.38 16.62
N GLY A 119 5.04 -17.30 15.94
CA GLY A 119 4.46 -15.97 16.14
C GLY A 119 4.69 -15.43 17.56
N HIS A 120 5.83 -15.72 18.17
CA HIS A 120 6.11 -15.34 19.56
C HIS A 120 6.78 -13.96 19.68
N HIS A 121 6.50 -13.28 20.79
CA HIS A 121 7.25 -12.08 21.16
C HIS A 121 8.68 -12.44 21.55
N LEU A 122 9.63 -11.60 21.15
CA LEU A 122 11.05 -11.76 21.42
C LEU A 122 11.60 -10.54 22.16
N ILE A 123 12.42 -10.77 23.18
CA ILE A 123 13.23 -9.75 23.83
C ILE A 123 14.71 -10.15 23.73
N MET A 124 15.55 -9.22 23.27
CA MET A 124 17.00 -9.43 23.16
C MET A 124 17.72 -8.58 24.21
N VAL A 125 18.41 -9.23 25.15
CA VAL A 125 19.15 -8.59 26.23
C VAL A 125 20.63 -8.85 26.07
N GLY A 126 21.45 -7.80 26.15
CA GLY A 126 22.91 -7.93 26.12
C GLY A 126 23.62 -6.59 25.97
N PRO A 127 24.96 -6.56 26.18
CA PRO A 127 25.78 -5.35 26.04
C PRO A 127 25.60 -4.65 24.69
N PRO A 128 25.87 -3.33 24.58
CA PRO A 128 25.91 -2.65 23.29
C PRO A 128 26.94 -3.31 22.35
N GLY A 129 26.71 -3.25 21.03
CA GLY A 129 27.63 -3.83 20.03
C GLY A 129 27.50 -5.34 19.80
N THR A 130 26.59 -6.03 20.48
CA THR A 130 26.36 -7.49 20.33
C THR A 130 25.54 -7.90 19.09
N GLY A 131 25.13 -6.93 18.25
CA GLY A 131 24.38 -7.23 17.02
C GLY A 131 22.88 -7.44 17.19
N LYS A 132 22.27 -7.01 18.31
CA LYS A 132 20.80 -7.10 18.52
C LYS A 132 19.98 -6.45 17.42
N THR A 133 20.37 -5.24 17.00
CA THR A 133 19.69 -4.53 15.89
C THR A 133 19.87 -5.28 14.57
N MET A 134 21.11 -5.74 14.30
CA MET A 134 21.45 -6.53 13.11
C MET A 134 20.60 -7.81 13.00
N LEU A 135 20.35 -8.48 14.14
CA LEU A 135 19.47 -9.64 14.26
C LEU A 135 17.99 -9.27 14.06
N ALA A 136 17.52 -8.17 14.66
CA ALA A 136 16.13 -7.69 14.52
C ALA A 136 15.79 -7.36 13.06
N GLU A 137 16.71 -6.71 12.35
CA GLU A 137 16.57 -6.34 10.93
C GLU A 137 16.42 -7.53 9.98
N ARG A 138 16.87 -8.72 10.41
CA ARG A 138 16.81 -9.96 9.64
C ARG A 138 15.58 -10.79 9.95
N LEU A 139 14.84 -10.50 11.03
CA LEU A 139 13.63 -11.24 11.36
C LEU A 139 12.61 -11.29 10.20
N PRO A 140 12.34 -10.20 9.45
CA PRO A 140 11.42 -10.25 8.31
C PRO A 140 11.81 -11.23 7.20
N SER A 141 13.09 -11.59 7.07
CA SER A 141 13.54 -12.56 6.05
C SER A 141 13.05 -13.99 6.32
N ILE A 142 12.76 -14.31 7.58
CA ILE A 142 12.36 -15.67 8.02
C ILE A 142 10.92 -15.73 8.55
N LEU A 143 10.20 -14.61 8.61
CA LEU A 143 8.79 -14.61 8.98
C LEU A 143 7.95 -15.28 7.88
N PRO A 144 6.89 -16.01 8.25
CA PRO A 144 5.93 -16.48 7.26
C PRO A 144 5.32 -15.29 6.51
N PRO A 145 4.94 -15.47 5.24
CA PRO A 145 4.22 -14.43 4.51
C PRO A 145 2.90 -14.12 5.22
N LEU A 146 2.47 -12.86 5.12
CA LEU A 146 1.18 -12.40 5.62
C LEU A 146 0.05 -13.20 4.96
N GLU A 147 -0.95 -13.55 5.75
CA GLU A 147 -2.22 -14.02 5.21
C GLU A 147 -2.85 -12.92 4.35
N GLN A 148 -3.69 -13.31 3.39
CA GLN A 148 -4.24 -12.36 2.42
C GLN A 148 -4.98 -11.18 3.07
N SER A 149 -5.75 -11.43 4.14
CA SER A 149 -6.44 -10.39 4.90
C SER A 149 -5.47 -9.41 5.58
N ASP A 150 -4.36 -9.92 6.12
CA ASP A 150 -3.35 -9.11 6.77
C ASP A 150 -2.55 -8.31 5.74
N ALA A 151 -2.24 -8.90 4.59
CA ALA A 151 -1.60 -8.22 3.47
C ALA A 151 -2.44 -7.03 2.99
N VAL A 152 -3.76 -7.23 2.80
CA VAL A 152 -4.70 -6.15 2.46
C VAL A 152 -4.73 -5.07 3.55
N THR A 153 -4.70 -5.45 4.83
CA THR A 153 -4.71 -4.51 5.95
C THR A 153 -3.42 -3.69 6.01
N VAL A 154 -2.27 -4.34 5.90
CA VAL A 154 -0.95 -3.68 5.90
C VAL A 154 -0.82 -2.76 4.69
N THR A 155 -1.21 -3.21 3.50
CA THR A 155 -1.21 -2.36 2.30
C THR A 155 -2.16 -1.18 2.45
N SER A 156 -3.32 -1.35 3.08
CA SER A 156 -4.26 -0.25 3.33
C SER A 156 -3.64 0.88 4.15
N ILE A 157 -2.81 0.54 5.14
CA ILE A 157 -2.11 1.53 5.96
C ILE A 157 -1.14 2.36 5.10
N HIS A 158 -0.37 1.71 4.23
CA HIS A 158 0.58 2.38 3.33
C HIS A 158 -0.13 3.21 2.24
N SER A 159 -1.27 2.72 1.75
CA SER A 159 -2.13 3.45 0.81
C SER A 159 -2.63 4.77 1.39
N VAL A 160 -3.11 4.75 2.65
CA VAL A 160 -3.55 5.97 3.35
C VAL A 160 -2.36 6.89 3.66
N ALA A 161 -1.21 6.33 4.03
CA ALA A 161 0.01 7.08 4.26
C ALA A 161 0.53 7.75 2.97
N GLY A 162 0.18 7.22 1.80
CA GLY A 162 0.70 7.65 0.50
C GLY A 162 2.12 7.14 0.24
N THR A 163 2.52 6.05 0.88
CA THR A 163 3.82 5.39 0.71
C THR A 163 3.71 4.08 -0.09
N PHE A 164 2.49 3.67 -0.45
CA PHE A 164 2.25 2.47 -1.23
C PHE A 164 2.53 2.66 -2.72
N ASN A 165 3.20 1.67 -3.34
CA ASN A 165 3.33 1.56 -4.77
C ASN A 165 2.45 0.40 -5.30
N PRO A 166 1.34 0.69 -6.01
CA PRO A 166 0.45 -0.33 -6.54
C PRO A 166 1.12 -1.31 -7.51
N ALA A 167 2.23 -0.93 -8.15
CA ALA A 167 2.95 -1.78 -9.08
C ALA A 167 3.52 -3.06 -8.43
N HIS A 168 3.69 -3.08 -7.10
CA HIS A 168 4.26 -4.22 -6.37
C HIS A 168 3.16 -5.16 -5.82
N GLY A 169 1.89 -4.86 -6.08
CA GLY A 169 0.77 -5.62 -5.53
C GLY A 169 0.67 -5.49 -4.00
N LEU A 170 0.04 -6.48 -3.36
CA LEU A 170 -0.10 -6.47 -1.90
C LEU A 170 1.25 -6.63 -1.20
N ILE A 171 1.39 -5.99 -0.04
CA ILE A 171 2.52 -6.18 0.86
C ILE A 171 2.31 -7.54 1.53
N THR A 172 3.03 -8.55 1.07
CA THR A 172 2.89 -9.95 1.54
C THR A 172 3.93 -10.34 2.57
N ARG A 173 5.00 -9.56 2.74
CA ARG A 173 5.99 -9.78 3.79
C ARG A 173 5.70 -8.85 4.98
N PRO A 174 5.73 -9.34 6.24
CA PRO A 174 5.57 -8.47 7.40
C PRO A 174 6.64 -7.36 7.42
N PRO A 175 6.27 -6.07 7.44
CA PRO A 175 7.23 -4.98 7.50
C PRO A 175 7.87 -4.87 8.90
N LEU A 176 9.15 -4.52 8.96
CA LEU A 176 9.81 -4.16 10.21
C LEU A 176 9.62 -2.68 10.51
N ARG A 177 9.20 -2.37 11.74
CA ARG A 177 9.10 -1.01 12.26
C ARG A 177 10.07 -0.82 13.42
N ALA A 178 10.86 0.24 13.34
CA ALA A 178 11.95 0.55 14.27
C ALA A 178 11.86 2.02 14.72
N PRO A 179 10.79 2.40 15.45
CA PRO A 179 10.63 3.77 15.89
C PRO A 179 11.78 4.17 16.81
N HIS A 180 12.23 5.42 16.71
CA HIS A 180 13.25 5.92 17.61
C HIS A 180 12.78 5.81 19.08
N HIS A 181 13.67 5.50 20.01
CA HIS A 181 13.31 5.30 21.43
C HIS A 181 12.71 6.56 22.11
N THR A 182 12.85 7.73 21.49
CA THR A 182 12.20 8.99 21.92
C THR A 182 10.90 9.30 21.18
N ALA A 183 10.41 8.38 20.34
CA ALA A 183 9.18 8.54 19.59
C ALA A 183 7.99 8.71 20.54
N THR A 184 7.14 9.68 20.26
CA THR A 184 5.91 9.91 21.03
C THR A 184 4.90 8.81 20.72
N ARG A 185 3.93 8.60 21.62
CA ARG A 185 2.82 7.65 21.36
C ARG A 185 2.08 7.98 20.06
N ALA A 186 1.91 9.27 19.74
CA ALA A 186 1.30 9.71 18.49
C ALA A 186 2.16 9.41 17.26
N ALA A 187 3.49 9.43 17.38
CA ALA A 187 4.38 9.05 16.27
C ALA A 187 4.32 7.54 15.97
N VAL A 188 4.12 6.71 17.00
CA VAL A 188 4.03 5.24 16.85
C VAL A 188 2.64 4.78 16.44
N VAL A 189 1.59 5.27 17.11
CA VAL A 189 0.20 4.81 16.87
C VAL A 189 -0.43 5.56 15.70
N GLY A 190 -0.02 6.81 15.47
CA GLY A 190 -0.67 7.73 14.55
C GLY A 190 -1.44 8.83 15.27
N GLY A 191 -1.78 9.88 14.52
CA GLY A 191 -2.45 11.07 15.06
C GLY A 191 -2.36 12.26 14.11
N GLY A 192 -2.65 13.45 14.66
CA GLY A 192 -2.62 14.73 13.95
C GLY A 192 -3.83 15.61 14.30
N SER A 193 -3.58 16.90 14.56
CA SER A 193 -4.64 17.90 14.72
C SER A 193 -5.06 18.39 13.33
N GLY A 194 -5.93 17.62 12.66
CA GLY A 194 -6.35 17.87 11.29
C GLY A 194 -6.72 16.57 10.61
N LEU A 195 -5.98 16.19 9.57
CA LEU A 195 -6.14 14.90 8.91
C LEU A 195 -5.35 13.83 9.69
N PRO A 196 -6.01 12.86 10.35
CA PRO A 196 -5.31 11.80 11.06
C PRO A 196 -4.50 10.96 10.08
N ARG A 197 -3.26 10.64 10.46
CA ARG A 197 -2.37 9.77 9.68
C ARG A 197 -1.94 8.57 10.51
N PRO A 198 -1.71 7.41 9.89
CA PRO A 198 -1.15 6.29 10.62
C PRO A 198 0.27 6.63 11.10
N GLY A 199 0.66 6.06 12.24
CA GLY A 199 2.00 6.23 12.82
C GLY A 199 2.98 5.22 12.25
N ASP A 200 4.26 5.58 12.29
CA ASP A 200 5.42 4.76 11.86
C ASP A 200 5.13 3.84 10.65
N VAL A 201 4.87 4.46 9.49
CA VAL A 201 4.58 3.80 8.19
C VAL A 201 5.62 4.15 7.14
#